data_AF-A0ABD0K0Y9-F1
#
_entry.id   AF-A0ABD0K0Y9-F1
#
_cell.length_a   1.000
_cell.length_b   1.000
_cell.length_c   1.000
_cell.angle_alpha   90.00
_cell.angle_beta   90.00
_cell.angle_gamma   90.00
#
_symmetry.space_group_name_H-M   'P 1'
#
loop_
_entity.id
_entity.type
_entity.pdbx_description
1 polymer ?
#
loop_
_entity_poly.entity_id
_entity_poly.type
_entity_poly.pdbx_seq_one_letter_code
_entity_poly.pdbx_strand_id
1 'polypeptide(L)'
;KDGIDGLPKNTTLANIILSFDEEAKKQEQAPCDVCDSDPPRPGFKSCSECSLTYCRTCFPQLHPLRGAFMHHVITSPAPVERKELSLDQSGPRSPPILHRVRSMSPPPKEQEYMAKLRQNISSKRRELRNTLKSAQDLLKTTEDETEDQMKQIKTLSSRLHEAVAEREGALLAGCTRRRHEAVTCIYSLISDAQAQMLELDILDEKFGQLLLKASAMDISQELSCLEERLAILSSTPLGGHLDDVPRPRQLHTVHVQHALRDMDFKHETETPPPIITDILPRPVAKGPAVIDVKWAGPVAGMTFRMTAWRKTQKGRTEKIIVDDVTGGSHVMLLPGVDAQYRLTVSTVGKRKEGETKAVEGDLTLLQDEVVSDEKVFRTLPYVNCK
;
A
#
# COMPACT_ATOMS: atom_id res chain seq x y z
N LYS A 1 -18.67 32.68 -65.48
CA LYS A 1 -17.98 32.35 -64.20
C LYS A 1 -17.13 31.13 -64.51
N ASP A 2 -16.20 31.23 -65.46
CA ASP A 2 -15.57 30.06 -66.09
C ASP A 2 -14.11 30.42 -66.35
N GLY A 3 -13.30 30.40 -65.28
CA GLY A 3 -11.93 30.91 -65.31
C GLY A 3 -10.86 29.83 -65.45
N ILE A 4 -11.20 28.56 -65.18
CA ILE A 4 -10.23 27.45 -65.06
C ILE A 4 -10.68 26.15 -65.73
N ASP A 5 -11.96 25.98 -66.06
CA ASP A 5 -12.50 24.74 -66.66
C ASP A 5 -12.28 24.63 -68.18
N GLY A 6 -11.76 25.68 -68.83
CA GLY A 6 -11.49 25.72 -70.28
C GLY A 6 -10.04 25.44 -70.69
N LEU A 7 -9.13 25.24 -69.75
CA LEU A 7 -7.73 24.93 -70.05
C LEU A 7 -7.59 23.44 -70.37
N PRO A 8 -6.90 23.07 -71.48
CA PRO A 8 -6.69 21.67 -71.83
C PRO A 8 -5.94 20.98 -70.69
N LYS A 9 -6.60 20.02 -70.05
CA LYS A 9 -6.02 19.23 -68.96
C LYS A 9 -4.78 18.54 -69.51
N ASN A 10 -3.62 18.86 -68.94
CA ASN A 10 -2.37 18.21 -69.29
C ASN A 10 -2.46 16.74 -68.84
N THR A 11 -2.81 15.87 -69.79
CA THR A 11 -3.02 14.43 -69.56
C THR A 11 -1.76 13.73 -69.08
N THR A 12 -0.58 14.24 -69.43
CA THR A 12 0.70 13.71 -68.93
C THR A 12 0.83 13.94 -67.43
N LEU A 13 0.54 15.16 -66.94
CA LEU A 13 0.54 15.44 -65.50
C LEU A 13 -0.55 14.65 -64.77
N ALA A 14 -1.73 14.49 -65.38
CA ALA A 14 -2.80 13.67 -64.80
C ALA A 14 -2.37 12.19 -64.67
N ASN A 15 -1.70 11.64 -65.68
CA ASN A 15 -1.19 10.27 -65.63
C ASN A 15 -0.04 10.09 -64.63
N ILE A 16 0.82 11.10 -64.47
CA ILE A 16 1.88 11.09 -63.44
C ILE A 16 1.27 11.14 -62.03
N ILE A 17 0.27 11.99 -61.81
CA ILE A 17 -0.44 12.07 -60.52
C ILE A 17 -1.15 10.73 -60.24
N LEU A 18 -1.82 10.15 -61.24
CA LEU A 18 -2.45 8.84 -61.11
C LEU A 18 -1.43 7.73 -60.85
N SER A 19 -0.23 7.76 -61.44
CA SER A 19 0.81 6.76 -61.14
C SER A 19 1.34 6.89 -59.71
N PHE A 20 1.50 8.11 -59.19
CA PHE A 20 1.91 8.32 -57.80
C PHE A 20 0.79 7.94 -56.81
N ASP A 21 -0.47 8.20 -57.13
CA ASP A 21 -1.61 7.79 -56.30
C ASP A 21 -1.79 6.26 -56.29
N GLU A 22 -1.56 5.60 -57.43
CA GLU A 22 -1.59 4.13 -57.52
C GLU A 22 -0.38 3.50 -56.81
N GLU A 23 0.82 4.08 -56.90
CA GLU A 23 2.00 3.64 -56.12
C GLU A 23 1.81 3.84 -54.61
N ALA A 24 1.20 4.96 -54.19
CA ALA A 24 0.87 5.22 -52.79
C ALA A 24 -0.21 4.27 -52.25
N LYS A 25 -1.16 3.84 -53.08
CA LYS A 25 -2.16 2.82 -52.73
C LYS A 25 -1.60 1.39 -52.75
N LYS A 26 -0.55 1.14 -53.54
CA LYS A 26 0.07 -0.20 -53.69
C LYS A 26 1.16 -0.48 -52.66
N GLN A 27 1.58 0.51 -51.87
CA GLN A 27 2.29 0.25 -50.62
C GLN A 27 1.32 -0.37 -49.60
N GLU A 28 1.14 -1.68 -49.68
CA GLU A 28 0.47 -2.47 -48.65
C GLU A 28 1.16 -2.20 -47.31
N GLN A 29 0.49 -1.42 -46.45
CA GLN A 29 0.96 -1.16 -45.09
C GLN A 29 1.10 -2.50 -44.36
N ALA A 30 2.24 -2.71 -43.72
CA ALA A 30 2.49 -3.95 -42.96
C ALA A 30 1.34 -4.20 -41.97
N PRO A 31 0.85 -5.45 -41.85
CA PRO A 31 -0.19 -5.79 -40.87
C PRO A 31 0.33 -5.60 -39.44
N CYS A 32 -0.58 -5.37 -38.50
CA CYS A 32 -0.26 -5.34 -37.09
C CYS A 32 0.06 -6.74 -36.57
N ASP A 33 1.24 -6.91 -35.97
CA ASP A 33 1.72 -8.21 -35.46
C ASP A 33 1.04 -8.65 -34.16
N VAL A 34 0.30 -7.73 -33.52
CA VAL A 34 -0.28 -7.92 -32.18
C VAL A 34 -1.80 -8.03 -32.18
N CYS A 35 -2.45 -7.81 -33.33
CA CYS A 35 -3.90 -7.95 -33.42
C CYS A 35 -4.29 -9.41 -33.64
N ASP A 36 -5.17 -9.93 -32.77
CA ASP A 36 -5.82 -11.24 -32.98
C ASP A 36 -6.99 -11.19 -34.00
N SER A 37 -7.14 -10.09 -34.74
CA SER A 37 -8.18 -9.94 -35.76
C SER A 37 -7.72 -10.59 -37.07
N ASP A 38 -8.60 -11.30 -37.77
CA ASP A 38 -8.34 -11.87 -39.11
C ASP A 38 -9.26 -11.21 -40.16
N PRO A 39 -8.75 -10.38 -41.10
CA PRO A 39 -7.33 -10.04 -41.28
C PRO A 39 -6.82 -9.04 -40.22
N PRO A 40 -5.51 -9.05 -39.91
CA PRO A 40 -4.92 -8.11 -38.98
C PRO A 40 -5.10 -6.66 -39.44
N ARG A 41 -5.30 -5.74 -38.49
CA ARG A 41 -5.45 -4.31 -38.79
C ARG A 41 -4.17 -3.74 -39.40
N PRO A 42 -4.26 -2.72 -40.28
CA PRO A 42 -3.07 -2.10 -40.87
C PRO A 42 -2.18 -1.47 -39.81
N GLY A 43 -0.87 -1.66 -39.96
CA GLY A 43 0.17 -1.12 -39.12
C GLY A 43 0.24 0.39 -39.23
N PHE A 44 0.32 1.05 -38.08
CA PHE A 44 0.43 2.50 -37.95
C PHE A 44 1.85 2.94 -37.61
N LYS A 45 2.52 2.21 -36.72
CA LYS A 45 3.88 2.49 -36.22
C LYS A 45 4.63 1.19 -36.00
N SER A 46 5.93 1.18 -36.31
CA SER A 46 6.84 0.08 -35.98
C SER A 46 7.88 0.53 -34.97
N CYS A 47 8.23 -0.33 -34.01
CA CYS A 47 9.33 -0.08 -33.08
C CYS A 47 10.54 -0.90 -33.51
N SER A 48 11.68 -0.26 -33.72
CA SER A 48 12.88 -0.92 -34.23
C SER A 48 13.48 -1.93 -33.24
N GLU A 49 13.39 -1.63 -31.95
CA GLU A 49 13.92 -2.45 -30.86
C GLU A 49 13.02 -3.64 -30.55
N CYS A 50 11.70 -3.45 -30.62
CA CYS A 50 10.75 -4.55 -30.46
C CYS A 50 10.64 -5.40 -31.73
N SER A 51 11.01 -4.86 -32.90
CA SER A 51 10.77 -5.47 -34.22
C SER A 51 9.30 -5.84 -34.46
N LEU A 52 8.38 -5.03 -33.92
CA LEU A 52 6.93 -5.23 -34.02
C LEU A 52 6.25 -4.02 -34.66
N THR A 53 5.21 -4.30 -35.44
CA THR A 53 4.30 -3.34 -36.05
C THR A 53 2.98 -3.30 -35.30
N TYR A 54 2.56 -2.10 -34.91
CA TYR A 54 1.34 -1.86 -34.13
C TYR A 54 0.34 -1.06 -34.94
N CYS A 55 -0.94 -1.43 -34.86
CA CYS A 55 -2.03 -0.58 -35.34
C CYS A 55 -2.30 0.60 -34.37
N ARG A 56 -3.16 1.54 -34.78
CA ARG A 56 -3.52 2.72 -33.98
C ARG A 56 -4.04 2.41 -32.58
N THR A 57 -4.69 1.25 -32.38
CA THR A 57 -5.26 0.86 -31.08
C THR A 57 -4.26 0.14 -30.18
N CYS A 58 -3.44 -0.75 -30.75
CA CYS A 58 -2.47 -1.55 -29.98
C CYS A 58 -1.27 -0.71 -29.52
N PHE A 59 -0.84 0.28 -30.30
CA PHE A 59 0.33 1.11 -29.98
C PHE A 59 0.25 1.79 -28.61
N PRO A 60 -0.79 2.59 -28.26
CA PRO A 60 -0.84 3.26 -26.96
C PRO A 60 -1.06 2.31 -25.77
N GLN A 61 -1.60 1.11 -26.00
CA GLN A 61 -1.86 0.13 -24.94
C GLN A 61 -0.61 -0.68 -24.59
N LEU A 62 0.18 -1.04 -25.60
CA LEU A 62 1.30 -1.98 -25.45
C LEU A 62 2.68 -1.33 -25.57
N HIS A 63 2.74 -0.11 -26.12
CA HIS A 63 3.97 0.67 -26.26
C HIS A 63 3.77 2.11 -25.75
N PRO A 64 3.57 2.28 -24.41
CA PRO A 64 3.49 3.62 -23.84
C PRO A 64 4.86 4.29 -23.96
N LEU A 65 4.92 5.51 -24.52
CA LEU A 65 6.15 6.31 -24.68
C LEU A 65 6.66 6.88 -23.33
N ARG A 66 6.66 6.07 -22.27
CA ARG A 66 7.06 6.40 -20.90
C ARG A 66 7.73 5.17 -20.27
N GLY A 67 8.59 5.42 -19.27
CA GLY A 67 9.28 4.34 -18.56
C GLY A 67 10.27 3.59 -19.44
N ALA A 68 10.24 2.26 -19.40
CA ALA A 68 11.22 1.40 -20.08
C ALA A 68 11.26 1.59 -21.61
N PHE A 69 10.16 2.03 -22.22
CA PHE A 69 10.04 2.21 -23.67
C PHE A 69 10.42 3.61 -24.16
N MET A 70 10.88 4.50 -23.27
CA MET A 70 11.18 5.90 -23.60
C MET A 70 12.32 6.05 -24.63
N HIS A 71 13.23 5.08 -24.69
CA HIS A 71 14.39 5.10 -25.58
C HIS A 71 14.19 4.32 -26.89
N HIS A 72 13.00 3.75 -27.11
CA HIS A 72 12.72 2.99 -28.32
C HIS A 72 12.48 3.95 -29.50
N VAL A 73 13.09 3.65 -30.65
CA VAL A 73 12.92 4.39 -31.90
C VAL A 73 11.69 3.88 -32.64
N ILE A 74 10.74 4.80 -32.82
CA ILE A 74 9.48 4.55 -33.52
C ILE A 74 9.56 5.07 -34.94
N THR A 75 9.42 4.17 -35.91
CA THR A 75 9.46 4.46 -37.34
C THR A 75 8.11 4.22 -38.01
N SER A 76 7.98 4.69 -39.25
CA SER A 76 6.87 4.28 -40.13
C SER A 76 6.98 2.78 -40.44
N PRO A 77 5.86 2.03 -40.50
CA PRO A 77 5.89 0.64 -40.90
C PRO A 77 6.54 0.53 -42.28
N ALA A 78 7.55 -0.32 -42.40
CA ALA A 78 8.15 -0.62 -43.69
C ALA A 78 7.11 -1.33 -44.57
N PRO A 79 6.99 -1.00 -45.86
CA PRO A 79 6.17 -1.79 -46.77
C PRO A 79 6.70 -3.22 -46.78
N VAL A 80 5.80 -4.20 -46.71
CA VAL A 80 6.18 -5.61 -46.76
C VAL A 80 6.62 -5.88 -48.19
N GLU A 81 7.92 -5.81 -48.47
CA GLU A 81 8.47 -6.47 -49.65
C GLU A 81 8.16 -7.96 -49.47
N ARG A 82 7.14 -8.44 -50.18
CA ARG A 82 6.91 -9.88 -50.34
C ARG A 82 8.12 -10.44 -51.05
N LYS A 83 9.16 -10.81 -50.30
CA LYS A 83 10.10 -11.84 -50.73
C LYS A 83 9.28 -13.13 -50.78
N GLU A 84 8.60 -13.32 -51.90
CA GLU A 84 8.31 -14.66 -52.36
C GLU A 84 9.65 -15.38 -52.40
N LEU A 85 9.88 -16.24 -51.40
CA LEU A 85 10.84 -17.33 -51.54
C LEU A 85 10.28 -18.24 -52.63
N SER A 86 10.44 -17.81 -53.88
CA SER A 86 10.51 -18.67 -55.04
C SER A 86 11.64 -19.65 -54.75
N LEU A 87 11.29 -20.81 -54.20
CA LEU A 87 12.09 -22.00 -54.38
C LEU A 87 12.16 -22.22 -55.89
N ASP A 88 13.29 -21.84 -56.50
CA ASP A 88 13.69 -22.29 -57.81
C ASP A 88 13.72 -23.82 -57.82
N GLN A 89 12.59 -24.42 -58.19
CA GLN A 89 12.53 -25.75 -58.79
C GLN A 89 12.65 -25.59 -60.31
N SER A 90 13.79 -25.11 -60.79
CA SER A 90 14.24 -25.35 -62.16
C SER A 90 15.20 -26.53 -62.17
N GLY A 91 14.70 -27.71 -61.77
CA GLY A 91 15.32 -28.99 -62.06
C GLY A 91 14.57 -29.65 -63.23
N PRO A 92 15.26 -30.19 -64.25
CA PRO A 92 14.60 -30.80 -65.40
C PRO A 92 13.74 -31.99 -64.94
N ARG A 93 12.47 -31.97 -65.36
CA ARG A 93 11.50 -33.06 -65.18
C ARG A 93 12.05 -34.37 -65.77
N SER A 94 12.65 -35.19 -64.93
CA SER A 94 12.80 -36.61 -65.18
C SER A 94 11.47 -37.33 -64.86
N PRO A 95 11.05 -38.30 -65.67
CA PRO A 95 9.78 -38.99 -65.49
C PRO A 95 9.74 -39.80 -64.18
N PRO A 96 8.56 -40.05 -63.62
CA PRO A 96 8.43 -40.79 -62.36
C PRO A 96 8.82 -42.25 -62.60
N ILE A 97 10.06 -42.60 -62.24
CA ILE A 97 10.46 -44.00 -62.07
C ILE A 97 9.72 -44.50 -60.84
N LEU A 98 8.64 -45.24 -61.07
CA LEU A 98 7.97 -46.08 -60.07
C LEU A 98 8.96 -47.16 -59.60
N HIS A 99 9.91 -46.79 -58.74
CA HIS A 99 10.62 -47.78 -57.94
C HIS A 99 9.60 -48.32 -56.93
N ARG A 100 8.98 -49.43 -57.31
CA ARG A 100 8.30 -50.35 -56.40
C ARG A 100 9.36 -50.91 -55.45
N VAL A 101 9.74 -50.12 -54.46
CA VAL A 101 10.60 -50.57 -53.36
C VAL A 101 9.84 -51.68 -52.67
N ARG A 102 10.29 -52.90 -52.91
CA ARG A 102 9.78 -54.10 -52.27
C ARG A 102 10.00 -53.88 -50.77
N SER A 103 8.91 -53.70 -50.04
CA SER A 103 8.87 -53.58 -48.58
C SER A 103 9.56 -54.79 -47.97
N MET A 104 10.87 -54.69 -47.71
CA MET A 104 11.57 -55.57 -46.81
C MET A 104 11.11 -55.16 -45.41
N SER A 105 10.28 -56.00 -44.79
CA SER A 105 9.91 -55.85 -43.40
C SER A 105 11.19 -55.77 -42.56
N PRO A 106 11.36 -54.72 -41.72
CA PRO A 106 12.57 -54.58 -40.92
C PRO A 106 12.78 -55.83 -40.04
N PRO A 107 14.03 -56.27 -39.83
CA PRO A 107 14.34 -57.43 -39.01
C PRO A 107 13.73 -57.29 -37.60
N PRO A 108 13.30 -58.40 -36.96
CA PRO A 108 12.49 -58.36 -35.74
C PRO A 108 13.08 -57.54 -34.58
N LYS A 109 14.42 -57.48 -34.46
CA LYS A 109 15.11 -56.69 -33.43
C LYS A 109 14.98 -55.17 -33.64
N GLU A 110 14.98 -54.70 -34.87
CA GLU A 110 14.76 -53.27 -35.19
C GLU A 110 13.32 -52.87 -34.91
N GLN A 111 12.37 -53.79 -35.15
CA GLN A 111 10.95 -53.55 -34.90
C GLN A 111 10.67 -53.35 -33.40
N GLU A 112 11.33 -54.13 -32.53
CA GLU A 112 11.23 -53.98 -31.08
C GLU A 112 11.88 -52.67 -30.59
N TYR A 113 13.05 -52.29 -31.12
CA TYR A 113 13.70 -51.02 -30.80
C TYR A 113 12.83 -49.82 -31.19
N MET A 114 12.24 -49.84 -32.39
CA MET A 114 11.35 -48.78 -32.86
C MET A 114 10.07 -48.69 -32.01
N ALA A 115 9.54 -49.81 -31.53
CA ALA A 115 8.41 -49.82 -30.60
C ALA A 115 8.77 -49.18 -29.26
N LYS A 116 9.93 -49.52 -28.67
CA LYS A 116 10.44 -48.90 -27.43
C LYS A 116 10.67 -47.40 -27.61
N LEU A 117 11.28 -46.97 -28.72
CA LEU A 117 11.50 -45.55 -29.01
C LEU A 117 10.17 -44.78 -29.13
N ARG A 118 9.17 -45.35 -29.83
CA ARG A 118 7.82 -44.76 -29.91
C ARG A 118 7.15 -44.64 -28.53
N GLN A 119 7.29 -45.67 -27.69
CA GLN A 119 6.78 -45.65 -26.32
C GLN A 119 7.47 -44.56 -25.48
N ASN A 120 8.79 -44.43 -25.58
CA ASN A 120 9.55 -43.39 -24.88
C ASN A 120 9.16 -41.98 -25.34
N ILE A 121 9.03 -41.75 -26.65
CA ILE A 121 8.56 -40.47 -27.20
C ILE A 121 7.15 -40.15 -26.71
N SER A 122 6.25 -41.13 -26.71
CA SER A 122 4.88 -40.98 -26.20
C SER A 122 4.84 -40.65 -24.70
N SER A 123 5.66 -41.35 -23.90
CA SER A 123 5.82 -41.10 -22.47
C SER A 123 6.34 -39.68 -22.22
N LYS A 124 7.41 -39.26 -22.92
CA LYS A 124 8.01 -37.94 -22.75
C LYS A 124 7.08 -36.81 -23.22
N ARG A 125 6.29 -37.02 -24.28
CA ARG A 125 5.23 -36.09 -24.70
C ARG A 125 4.11 -35.96 -23.65
N ARG A 126 3.77 -37.04 -22.94
CA ARG A 126 2.79 -36.98 -21.84
C ARG A 126 3.37 -36.21 -20.66
N GLU A 127 4.60 -36.49 -20.29
CA GLU A 127 5.33 -35.77 -19.23
C GLU A 127 5.39 -34.27 -19.52
N LEU A 128 5.85 -33.85 -20.71
CA LEU A 128 5.92 -32.44 -21.11
C LEU A 128 4.55 -31.76 -21.11
N ARG A 129 3.48 -32.45 -21.55
CA ARG A 129 2.12 -31.91 -21.48
C ARG A 129 1.65 -31.71 -20.05
N ASN A 130 1.98 -32.63 -19.14
CA ASN A 130 1.67 -32.49 -17.72
C ASN A 130 2.43 -31.30 -17.11
N THR A 131 3.73 -31.17 -17.40
CA THR A 131 4.55 -30.03 -16.93
C THR A 131 4.02 -28.70 -17.46
N LEU A 132 3.65 -28.62 -18.74
CA LEU A 132 3.08 -27.41 -19.32
C LEU A 132 1.76 -27.04 -18.63
N LYS A 133 0.90 -28.03 -18.36
CA LYS A 133 -0.35 -27.81 -17.63
C LYS A 133 -0.08 -27.30 -16.20
N SER A 134 0.84 -27.90 -15.48
CA SER A 134 1.22 -27.43 -14.13
C SER A 134 1.79 -26.01 -14.13
N ALA A 135 2.57 -25.64 -15.15
CA ALA A 135 3.06 -24.28 -15.30
C ALA A 135 1.93 -23.28 -15.60
N GLN A 136 0.97 -23.65 -16.44
CA GLN A 136 -0.23 -22.84 -16.71
C GLN A 136 -1.09 -22.66 -15.45
N ASP A 137 -1.30 -23.73 -14.68
CA ASP A 137 -2.05 -23.67 -13.42
C ASP A 137 -1.34 -22.73 -12.41
N LEU A 138 -0.01 -22.82 -12.29
CA LEU A 138 0.77 -21.94 -11.41
C LEU A 138 0.72 -20.47 -11.84
N LEU A 139 0.82 -20.19 -13.14
CA LEU A 139 0.67 -18.83 -13.67
C LEU A 139 -0.69 -18.26 -13.31
N LYS A 140 -1.77 -19.02 -13.53
CA LYS A 140 -3.12 -18.61 -13.19
C LYS A 140 -3.28 -18.34 -11.68
N THR A 141 -2.77 -19.24 -10.82
CA THR A 141 -2.81 -19.01 -9.37
C THR A 141 -2.04 -17.75 -8.97
N THR A 142 -0.88 -17.50 -9.60
CA THR A 142 -0.11 -16.28 -9.32
C THR A 142 -0.87 -15.03 -9.78
N GLU A 143 -1.52 -15.06 -10.94
CA GLU A 143 -2.37 -13.97 -11.43
C GLU A 143 -3.53 -13.69 -10.46
N ASP A 144 -4.27 -14.72 -10.07
CA ASP A 144 -5.37 -14.64 -9.09
C ASP A 144 -4.89 -14.05 -7.75
N GLU A 145 -3.75 -14.52 -7.22
CA GLU A 145 -3.14 -14.00 -5.98
C GLU A 145 -2.73 -12.54 -6.10
N THR A 146 -2.13 -12.13 -7.23
CA THR A 146 -1.76 -10.72 -7.45
C THR A 146 -2.98 -9.80 -7.59
N GLU A 147 -4.07 -10.29 -8.20
CA GLU A 147 -5.32 -9.56 -8.28
C GLU A 147 -5.92 -9.35 -6.88
N ASP A 148 -5.93 -10.40 -6.05
CA ASP A 148 -6.42 -10.33 -4.68
C ASP A 148 -5.57 -9.42 -3.79
N GLN A 149 -4.24 -9.46 -3.91
CA GLN A 149 -3.35 -8.51 -3.24
C GLN A 149 -3.66 -7.06 -3.67
N MET A 150 -3.89 -6.82 -4.97
CA MET A 150 -4.25 -5.49 -5.46
C MET A 150 -5.60 -5.02 -4.91
N LYS A 151 -6.59 -5.92 -4.77
CA LYS A 151 -7.87 -5.61 -4.10
C LYS A 151 -7.65 -5.23 -2.64
N GLN A 152 -6.84 -5.99 -1.90
CA GLN A 152 -6.51 -5.70 -0.50
C GLN A 152 -5.84 -4.33 -0.33
N ILE A 153 -4.87 -4.00 -1.20
CA ILE A 153 -4.20 -2.70 -1.19
C ILE A 153 -5.20 -1.56 -1.43
N LYS A 154 -6.12 -1.73 -2.39
CA LYS A 154 -7.18 -0.73 -2.66
C LYS A 154 -8.10 -0.55 -1.45
N THR A 155 -8.52 -1.63 -0.81
CA THR A 155 -9.36 -1.57 0.41
C THR A 155 -8.63 -0.86 1.55
N LEU A 156 -7.36 -1.18 1.79
CA LEU A 156 -6.55 -0.51 2.82
C LEU A 156 -6.36 0.98 2.52
N SER A 157 -6.07 1.34 1.27
CA SER A 157 -5.96 2.74 0.84
C SER A 157 -7.26 3.51 1.07
N SER A 158 -8.41 2.91 0.78
CA SER A 158 -9.72 3.52 1.03
C SER A 158 -9.95 3.78 2.51
N ARG A 159 -9.64 2.79 3.37
CA ARG A 159 -9.77 2.93 4.83
C ARG A 159 -8.87 4.02 5.39
N LEU A 160 -7.63 4.14 4.88
CA LEU A 160 -6.72 5.21 5.27
C LEU A 160 -7.27 6.59 4.89
N HIS A 161 -7.82 6.74 3.69
CA HIS A 161 -8.42 8.00 3.27
C HIS A 161 -9.62 8.41 4.14
N GLU A 162 -10.48 7.46 4.49
CA GLU A 162 -11.63 7.69 5.38
C GLU A 162 -11.17 8.12 6.78
N ALA A 163 -10.21 7.40 7.38
CA ALA A 163 -9.67 7.75 8.69
C ALA A 163 -8.98 9.13 8.73
N VAL A 164 -8.26 9.49 7.65
CA VAL A 164 -7.64 10.81 7.52
C VAL A 164 -8.73 11.90 7.43
N ALA A 165 -9.76 11.67 6.63
CA ALA A 165 -10.87 12.63 6.47
C ALA A 165 -11.64 12.83 7.79
N GLU A 166 -11.92 11.76 8.54
CA GLU A 166 -12.57 11.84 9.85
C GLU A 166 -11.75 12.67 10.85
N ARG A 167 -10.43 12.44 10.90
CA ARG A 167 -9.51 13.20 11.77
C ARG A 167 -9.42 14.66 11.39
N GLU A 168 -9.32 14.96 10.10
CA GLU A 168 -9.34 16.34 9.60
C GLU A 168 -10.65 17.04 10.01
N GLY A 169 -11.79 16.37 9.82
CA GLY A 169 -13.09 16.87 10.27
C GLY A 169 -13.14 17.15 11.77
N ALA A 170 -12.62 16.24 12.60
CA ALA A 170 -12.57 16.42 14.05
C ALA A 170 -11.68 17.61 14.47
N LEU A 171 -10.51 17.78 13.84
CA LEU A 171 -9.62 18.91 14.10
C LEU A 171 -10.26 20.25 13.72
N LEU A 172 -10.88 20.33 12.54
CA LEU A 172 -11.59 21.52 12.08
C LEU A 172 -12.77 21.87 12.99
N ALA A 173 -13.54 20.86 13.45
CA ALA A 173 -14.62 21.05 14.41
C ALA A 173 -14.09 21.59 15.76
N GLY A 174 -12.96 21.06 16.25
CA GLY A 174 -12.31 21.54 17.47
C GLY A 174 -11.80 22.99 17.36
N CYS A 175 -11.22 23.37 16.21
CA CYS A 175 -10.82 24.76 15.95
C CYS A 175 -12.02 25.71 15.86
N THR A 176 -13.10 25.28 15.17
CA THR A 176 -14.33 26.06 15.02
C THR A 176 -14.99 26.33 16.38
N ARG A 177 -15.05 25.31 17.24
CA ARG A 177 -15.59 25.41 18.60
C ARG A 177 -14.83 26.41 19.46
N ARG A 178 -13.50 26.30 19.52
CA ARG A 178 -12.65 27.24 20.27
C ARG A 178 -12.79 28.68 19.77
N ARG A 179 -12.90 28.86 18.46
CA ARG A 179 -13.17 30.18 17.88
C ARG A 179 -14.51 30.73 18.33
N HIS A 180 -15.55 29.90 18.32
CA HIS A 180 -16.88 30.29 18.77
C HIS A 180 -16.88 30.68 20.25
N GLU A 181 -16.27 29.86 21.12
CA GLU A 181 -16.12 30.15 22.55
C GLU A 181 -15.41 31.49 22.80
N ALA A 182 -14.31 31.76 22.08
CA ALA A 182 -13.59 33.02 22.20
C ALA A 182 -14.44 34.22 21.73
N VAL A 183 -15.14 34.08 20.61
CA VAL A 183 -16.06 35.12 20.11
C VAL A 183 -17.17 35.39 21.12
N THR A 184 -17.77 34.34 21.70
CA THR A 184 -18.80 34.47 22.74
C THR A 184 -18.28 35.18 23.98
N CYS A 185 -17.06 34.87 24.45
CA CYS A 185 -16.44 35.60 25.56
C CYS A 185 -16.24 37.09 25.24
N ILE A 186 -15.77 37.42 24.03
CA ILE A 186 -15.57 38.80 23.60
C ILE A 186 -16.89 39.56 23.55
N TYR A 187 -17.97 38.95 23.04
CA TYR A 187 -19.28 39.59 23.04
C TYR A 187 -19.82 39.83 24.45
N SER A 188 -19.61 38.90 25.38
CA SER A 188 -19.95 39.11 26.79
C SER A 188 -19.21 40.32 27.37
N LEU A 189 -17.90 40.40 27.14
CA LEU A 189 -17.07 41.51 27.59
C LEU A 189 -17.51 42.86 27.02
N ILE A 190 -17.86 42.90 25.73
CA ILE A 190 -18.39 44.11 25.10
C ILE A 190 -19.71 44.52 25.75
N SER A 191 -20.60 43.55 26.00
CA SER A 191 -21.87 43.81 26.67
C SER A 191 -21.68 44.37 28.08
N ASP A 192 -20.75 43.79 28.86
CA ASP A 192 -20.44 44.24 30.22
C ASP A 192 -19.84 45.65 30.22
N ALA A 193 -18.92 45.93 29.29
CA ALA A 193 -18.34 47.27 29.11
C ALA A 193 -19.41 48.30 28.72
N GLN A 194 -20.32 47.95 27.81
CA GLN A 194 -21.44 48.82 27.43
C GLN A 194 -22.38 49.09 28.61
N ALA A 195 -22.65 48.09 29.46
CA ALA A 195 -23.44 48.26 30.67
C ALA A 195 -22.77 49.20 31.68
N GLN A 196 -21.46 49.05 31.90
CA GLN A 196 -20.69 49.95 32.75
C GLN A 196 -20.65 51.38 32.22
N MET A 197 -20.50 51.56 30.91
CA MET A 197 -20.56 52.89 30.27
C MET A 197 -21.91 53.57 30.50
N LEU A 198 -23.02 52.83 30.32
CA LEU A 198 -24.36 53.38 30.55
C LEU A 198 -24.58 53.79 32.02
N GLU A 199 -24.07 53.01 32.97
CA GLU A 199 -24.12 53.37 34.40
C GLU A 199 -23.30 54.63 34.70
N LEU A 200 -22.14 54.81 34.07
CA LEU A 200 -21.35 56.04 34.19
C LEU A 200 -22.09 57.25 33.61
N ASP A 201 -22.73 57.12 32.45
CA ASP A 201 -23.54 58.19 31.86
C ASP A 201 -24.68 58.61 32.79
N ILE A 202 -25.35 57.64 33.43
CA ILE A 202 -26.42 57.90 34.43
C ILE A 202 -25.85 58.61 35.67
N LEU A 203 -24.67 58.21 36.15
CA LEU A 203 -24.02 58.86 37.29
C LEU A 203 -23.62 60.30 36.98
N ASP A 204 -23.11 60.57 35.77
CA ASP A 204 -22.74 61.91 35.31
C ASP A 204 -23.97 62.82 35.22
N GLU A 205 -25.07 62.32 34.66
CA GLU A 205 -26.33 63.07 34.61
C GLU A 205 -26.84 63.42 36.03
N LYS A 206 -26.82 62.45 36.95
CA LYS A 206 -27.21 62.68 38.36
C LYS A 206 -26.31 63.70 39.04
N PHE A 207 -25.01 63.62 38.83
CA PHE A 207 -24.06 64.58 39.37
C PHE A 207 -24.34 65.99 38.84
N GLY A 208 -24.58 66.14 37.54
CA GLY A 208 -25.01 67.40 36.93
C GLY A 208 -26.29 67.96 37.56
N GLN A 209 -27.28 67.11 37.84
CA GLN A 209 -28.52 67.51 38.52
C GLN A 209 -28.28 67.96 39.99
N LEU A 210 -27.38 67.31 40.72
CA LEU A 210 -27.02 67.71 42.08
C LEU A 210 -26.30 69.06 42.13
N LEU A 211 -25.40 69.33 41.17
CA LEU A 211 -24.71 70.61 41.07
C LEU A 211 -25.70 71.79 40.92
N LEU A 212 -26.80 71.60 40.18
CA LEU A 212 -27.84 72.61 40.05
C LEU A 212 -28.63 72.84 41.36
N LYS A 213 -28.73 71.83 42.24
CA LYS A 213 -29.46 71.90 43.52
C LYS A 213 -28.59 72.36 44.70
N ALA A 214 -27.26 72.30 44.56
CA ALA A 214 -26.29 72.57 45.63
C ALA A 214 -26.43 73.95 46.30
N SER A 215 -27.05 74.93 45.63
CA SER A 215 -27.28 76.26 46.19
C SER A 215 -28.41 76.32 47.22
N ALA A 216 -29.25 75.28 47.33
CA ALA A 216 -30.49 75.31 48.10
C ALA A 216 -30.55 74.27 49.24
N MET A 217 -29.74 73.21 49.21
CA MET A 217 -29.84 72.09 50.16
C MET A 217 -28.46 71.48 50.48
N ASP A 218 -28.34 70.82 51.62
CA ASP A 218 -27.19 69.98 51.96
C ASP A 218 -27.21 68.70 51.11
N ILE A 219 -26.23 68.54 50.21
CA ILE A 219 -26.11 67.43 49.26
C ILE A 219 -25.08 66.36 49.68
N SER A 220 -24.56 66.44 50.91
CA SER A 220 -23.44 65.60 51.36
C SER A 220 -23.75 64.09 51.29
N GLN A 221 -24.98 63.70 51.60
CA GLN A 221 -25.40 62.30 51.58
C GLN A 221 -25.51 61.73 50.15
N GLU A 222 -25.99 62.55 49.21
CA GLU A 222 -26.16 62.13 47.81
C GLU A 222 -24.81 62.01 47.11
N LEU A 223 -23.88 62.91 47.42
CA LEU A 223 -22.49 62.81 46.96
C LEU A 223 -21.80 61.54 47.48
N SER A 224 -21.95 61.22 48.77
CA SER A 224 -21.40 59.98 49.34
C SER A 224 -21.97 58.72 48.65
N CYS A 225 -23.25 58.72 48.29
CA CYS A 225 -23.87 57.64 47.53
C CYS A 225 -23.33 57.52 46.10
N LEU A 226 -23.07 58.65 45.41
CA LEU A 226 -22.43 58.64 44.09
C LEU A 226 -20.99 58.13 44.15
N GLU A 227 -20.23 58.54 45.17
CA GLU A 227 -18.86 58.06 45.42
C GLU A 227 -18.83 56.54 45.66
N GLU A 228 -19.76 56.01 46.45
CA GLU A 228 -19.88 54.57 46.68
C GLU A 228 -20.19 53.80 45.38
N ARG A 229 -21.13 54.29 44.56
CA ARG A 229 -21.44 53.66 43.26
C ARG A 229 -20.25 53.71 42.30
N LEU A 230 -19.51 54.82 42.27
CA LEU A 230 -18.29 54.95 41.46
C LEU A 230 -17.18 54.02 41.96
N ALA A 231 -17.05 53.85 43.27
CA ALA A 231 -16.13 52.88 43.87
C ALA A 231 -16.47 51.44 43.46
N ILE A 232 -17.77 51.08 43.43
CA ILE A 232 -18.22 49.76 42.96
C ILE A 232 -17.84 49.53 41.50
N LEU A 233 -18.13 50.50 40.61
CA LEU A 233 -17.80 50.38 39.18
C LEU A 233 -16.29 50.28 38.95
N SER A 234 -15.49 51.11 39.62
CA SER A 234 -14.01 51.08 39.52
C SER A 234 -13.40 49.81 40.11
N SER A 235 -14.06 49.18 41.07
CA SER A 235 -13.62 47.91 41.66
C SER A 235 -13.95 46.68 40.81
N THR A 236 -14.69 46.81 39.70
CA THR A 236 -15.10 45.70 38.83
C THR A 236 -14.16 45.61 37.62
N PRO A 237 -13.04 44.85 37.68
CA PRO A 237 -12.04 44.86 36.62
C PRO A 237 -12.53 44.10 35.38
N LEU A 238 -12.90 44.84 34.33
CA LEU A 238 -13.08 44.27 32.98
C LEU A 238 -11.79 43.63 32.45
N GLY A 239 -10.62 44.12 32.92
CA GLY A 239 -9.31 43.64 32.50
C GLY A 239 -9.05 42.17 32.85
N GLY A 240 -9.55 41.68 33.99
CA GLY A 240 -9.35 40.29 34.41
C GLY A 240 -10.00 39.29 33.45
N HIS A 241 -11.18 39.62 32.95
CA HIS A 241 -11.91 38.77 32.00
C HIS A 241 -11.29 38.76 30.59
N LEU A 242 -10.49 39.76 30.23
CA LEU A 242 -9.78 39.78 28.95
C LEU A 242 -8.71 38.69 28.87
N ASP A 243 -8.11 38.34 30.01
CA ASP A 243 -7.09 37.29 30.09
C ASP A 243 -7.71 35.87 30.02
N ASP A 244 -8.99 35.73 30.38
CA ASP A 244 -9.75 34.49 30.25
C ASP A 244 -10.17 34.20 28.80
N VAL A 245 -10.08 35.18 27.90
CA VAL A 245 -10.43 34.96 26.48
C VAL A 245 -9.46 33.94 25.88
N PRO A 246 -9.96 32.78 25.38
CA PRO A 246 -9.12 31.76 24.78
C PRO A 246 -8.35 32.34 23.60
N ARG A 247 -7.04 32.55 23.77
CA ARG A 247 -6.21 33.05 22.68
C ARG A 247 -5.92 31.92 21.70
N PRO A 248 -6.22 32.07 20.40
CA PRO A 248 -5.81 31.09 19.42
C PRO A 248 -4.28 31.01 19.45
N ARG A 249 -3.73 29.83 19.78
CA ARG A 249 -2.29 29.60 19.66
C ARG A 249 -1.92 29.86 18.21
N GLN A 250 -0.93 30.73 17.97
CA GLN A 250 -0.41 30.91 16.63
C GLN A 250 0.10 29.56 16.13
N LEU A 251 -0.61 28.98 15.16
CA LEU A 251 -0.20 27.75 14.50
C LEU A 251 0.98 28.11 13.59
N HIS A 252 2.18 28.20 14.16
CA HIS A 252 3.38 28.20 13.35
C HIS A 252 3.48 26.84 12.64
N THR A 253 3.97 26.84 11.40
CA THR A 253 4.14 25.64 10.55
C THR A 253 4.83 24.47 11.26
N VAL A 254 5.74 24.77 12.20
CA VAL A 254 6.47 23.79 13.03
C VAL A 254 5.54 23.04 13.99
N HIS A 255 4.51 23.69 14.53
CA HIS A 255 3.56 23.07 15.46
C HIS A 255 2.58 22.13 14.76
N VAL A 256 2.23 22.39 13.51
CA VAL A 256 1.44 21.46 12.70
C VAL A 256 2.27 20.22 12.40
N GLN A 257 3.57 20.37 12.09
CA GLN A 257 4.46 19.23 11.91
C GLN A 257 4.68 18.44 13.19
N HIS A 258 4.84 19.10 14.34
CA HIS A 258 4.96 18.42 15.64
C HIS A 258 3.66 17.73 16.02
N ALA A 259 2.51 18.39 15.88
CA ALA A 259 1.21 17.76 16.10
C ALA A 259 0.97 16.60 15.14
N LEU A 260 1.33 16.69 13.86
CA LEU A 260 1.26 15.58 12.90
C LEU A 260 2.25 14.44 13.23
N ARG A 261 3.38 14.76 13.86
CA ARG A 261 4.42 13.80 14.27
C ARG A 261 4.07 13.12 15.60
N ASP A 262 3.37 13.82 16.49
CA ASP A 262 2.83 13.35 17.77
C ASP A 262 1.43 12.71 17.60
N MET A 263 0.74 13.00 16.48
CA MET A 263 -0.42 12.24 16.04
C MET A 263 0.08 10.86 15.64
N ASP A 264 -0.11 9.94 16.57
CA ASP A 264 0.47 8.61 16.62
C ASP A 264 -0.01 7.72 15.47
N PHE A 265 0.53 7.94 14.26
CA PHE A 265 0.45 6.95 13.19
C PHE A 265 1.07 5.61 13.63
N LYS A 266 1.91 5.61 14.68
CA LYS A 266 2.48 4.41 15.29
C LYS A 266 1.43 3.54 15.98
N HIS A 267 0.47 4.09 16.73
CA HIS A 267 -0.54 3.27 17.42
C HIS A 267 -1.49 2.52 16.45
N GLU A 268 -1.77 3.05 15.26
CA GLU A 268 -2.55 2.35 14.23
C GLU A 268 -1.72 1.52 13.25
N THR A 269 -0.39 1.70 13.26
CA THR A 269 0.56 0.82 12.54
C THR A 269 1.28 -0.15 13.48
N GLU A 270 0.82 -0.28 14.73
CA GLU A 270 1.29 -1.33 15.63
C GLU A 270 1.07 -2.66 14.93
N THR A 271 2.20 -3.26 14.55
CA THR A 271 2.22 -4.60 14.02
C THR A 271 1.57 -5.46 15.11
N PRO A 272 0.45 -6.14 14.81
CA PRO A 272 -0.31 -6.80 15.85
C PRO A 272 0.62 -7.74 16.61
N PRO A 273 0.60 -7.71 17.95
CA PRO A 273 1.49 -8.53 18.74
C PRO A 273 1.30 -10.00 18.35
N PRO A 274 2.37 -10.81 18.27
CA PRO A 274 2.25 -12.20 17.86
C PRO A 274 1.30 -12.95 18.79
N ILE A 275 0.30 -13.60 18.23
CA ILE A 275 -0.68 -14.37 19.00
C ILE A 275 -0.29 -15.83 18.91
N ILE A 276 -0.07 -16.50 20.04
CA ILE A 276 0.22 -17.92 20.05
C ILE A 276 -1.02 -18.65 19.55
N THR A 277 -0.98 -19.26 18.37
CA THR A 277 -2.13 -19.94 17.79
C THR A 277 -2.26 -21.36 18.33
N ASP A 278 -1.15 -22.07 18.45
CA ASP A 278 -1.14 -23.48 18.82
C ASP A 278 0.12 -23.87 19.60
N ILE A 279 -0.01 -24.88 20.47
CA ILE A 279 1.10 -25.49 21.22
C ILE A 279 0.94 -27.00 21.10
N LEU A 280 1.69 -27.60 20.17
CA LEU A 280 1.60 -29.02 19.85
C LEU A 280 2.70 -29.79 20.58
N PRO A 281 2.38 -30.59 21.61
CA PRO A 281 3.36 -31.47 22.23
C PRO A 281 3.79 -32.56 21.24
N ARG A 282 5.10 -32.78 21.09
CA ARG A 282 5.65 -33.90 20.33
C ARG A 282 6.01 -35.04 21.28
N PRO A 283 5.53 -36.27 21.01
CA PRO A 283 5.89 -37.42 21.82
C PRO A 283 7.39 -37.69 21.70
N VAL A 284 8.05 -37.85 22.84
CA VAL A 284 9.46 -38.28 22.93
C VAL A 284 9.52 -39.53 23.78
N ALA A 285 10.35 -40.50 23.39
CA ALA A 285 10.50 -41.74 24.16
C ALA A 285 11.23 -41.51 25.50
N LYS A 286 12.22 -40.61 25.51
CA LYS A 286 13.00 -40.17 26.67
C LYS A 286 13.55 -38.76 26.39
N GLY A 287 13.64 -37.90 27.40
CA GLY A 287 14.28 -36.58 27.28
C GLY A 287 13.34 -35.38 27.53
N PRO A 288 13.82 -34.14 27.33
CA PRO A 288 12.99 -32.95 27.53
C PRO A 288 11.72 -33.01 26.68
N ALA A 289 10.62 -32.47 27.22
CA ALA A 289 9.39 -32.32 26.47
C ALA A 289 9.64 -31.43 25.25
N VAL A 290 9.25 -31.90 24.08
CA VAL A 290 9.38 -31.14 22.83
C VAL A 290 8.03 -30.54 22.52
N ILE A 291 7.95 -29.23 22.35
CA ILE A 291 6.73 -28.55 21.92
C ILE A 291 6.99 -27.81 20.62
N ASP A 292 6.00 -27.83 19.73
CA ASP A 292 5.97 -27.01 18.53
C ASP A 292 4.98 -25.87 18.78
N VAL A 293 5.50 -24.65 18.92
CA VAL A 293 4.70 -23.46 19.17
C VAL A 293 4.49 -22.76 17.85
N LYS A 294 3.22 -22.51 17.52
CA LYS A 294 2.82 -21.72 16.35
C LYS A 294 2.26 -20.39 16.80
N TRP A 295 2.51 -19.34 16.03
CA TRP A 295 1.92 -18.02 16.26
C TRP A 295 1.50 -17.37 14.94
N ALA A 296 0.50 -16.49 15.05
CA ALA A 296 0.07 -15.61 13.98
C ALA A 296 0.60 -14.20 14.25
N GLY A 297 1.24 -13.60 13.27
CA GLY A 297 1.82 -12.25 13.35
C GLY A 297 2.52 -11.89 12.04
N PRO A 298 3.00 -10.64 11.88
CA PRO A 298 3.69 -10.21 10.68
C PRO A 298 5.01 -10.99 10.49
N VAL A 299 5.02 -11.88 9.49
CA VAL A 299 6.02 -12.96 9.36
C VAL A 299 7.32 -12.48 8.69
N ALA A 300 7.29 -11.37 7.94
CA ALA A 300 8.43 -10.97 7.11
C ALA A 300 9.43 -10.08 7.86
N GLY A 301 10.59 -10.66 8.21
CA GLY A 301 11.76 -9.92 8.67
C GLY A 301 11.72 -9.41 10.12
N MET A 302 10.79 -9.94 10.92
CA MET A 302 10.78 -9.76 12.38
C MET A 302 11.46 -10.94 13.08
N THR A 303 12.07 -10.65 14.22
CA THR A 303 12.60 -11.66 15.15
C THR A 303 11.75 -11.65 16.40
N PHE A 304 11.49 -12.83 16.95
CA PHE A 304 10.69 -13.01 18.14
C PHE A 304 11.53 -13.57 19.28
N ARG A 305 11.20 -13.16 20.50
CA ARG A 305 11.71 -13.72 21.75
C ARG A 305 10.60 -14.53 22.38
N MET A 306 10.85 -15.82 22.54
CA MET A 306 9.96 -16.73 23.23
C MET A 306 10.48 -16.96 24.65
N THR A 307 9.61 -16.80 25.63
CA THR A 307 9.95 -17.05 27.03
C THR A 307 8.99 -18.05 27.64
N ALA A 308 9.54 -19.13 28.18
CA ALA A 308 8.79 -20.13 28.94
C ALA A 308 9.21 -20.09 30.41
N TRP A 309 8.22 -20.00 31.32
CA TRP A 309 8.43 -20.07 32.76
C TRP A 309 7.78 -21.32 33.34
N ARG A 310 8.48 -21.99 34.25
CA ARG A 310 7.89 -23.04 35.09
C ARG A 310 8.19 -22.81 36.56
N LYS A 311 7.32 -23.28 37.45
CA LYS A 311 7.62 -23.45 38.87
C LYS A 311 8.06 -24.88 39.13
N THR A 312 9.24 -25.06 39.70
CA THR A 312 9.74 -26.36 40.14
C THR A 312 8.98 -26.85 41.36
N GLN A 313 9.07 -28.15 41.68
CA GLN A 313 8.52 -28.72 42.91
C GLN A 313 9.07 -28.06 44.18
N LYS A 314 10.27 -27.46 44.11
CA LYS A 314 10.90 -26.69 45.21
C LYS A 314 10.45 -25.22 45.26
N GLY A 315 9.46 -24.83 44.46
CA GLY A 315 8.95 -23.45 44.38
C GLY A 315 9.85 -22.46 43.63
N ARG A 316 11.01 -22.89 43.10
CA ARG A 316 11.88 -22.04 42.28
C ARG A 316 11.28 -21.86 40.89
N THR A 317 11.26 -20.62 40.40
CA THR A 317 10.88 -20.31 39.02
C THR A 317 12.08 -20.52 38.12
N GLU A 318 11.93 -21.33 37.08
CA GLU A 318 12.92 -21.47 36.01
C GLU A 318 12.40 -20.78 34.74
N LYS A 319 13.29 -20.08 34.04
CA LYS A 319 13.01 -19.31 32.83
C LYS A 319 13.85 -19.87 31.68
N ILE A 320 13.21 -20.10 30.55
CA ILE A 320 13.85 -20.54 29.30
C ILE A 320 13.55 -19.47 28.26
N ILE A 321 14.60 -18.94 27.63
CA ILE A 321 14.50 -17.88 26.63
C ILE A 321 15.05 -18.41 25.32
N VAL A 322 14.31 -18.21 24.25
CA VAL A 322 14.77 -18.44 22.88
C VAL A 322 14.64 -17.12 22.13
N ASP A 323 15.79 -16.56 21.75
CA ASP A 323 15.89 -15.35 20.94
C ASP A 323 15.96 -15.69 19.45
N ASP A 324 15.84 -14.65 18.61
CA ASP A 324 16.04 -14.72 17.16
C ASP A 324 15.14 -15.74 16.45
N VAL A 325 13.94 -15.95 16.99
CA VAL A 325 12.96 -16.84 16.38
C VAL A 325 12.35 -16.16 15.15
N THR A 326 12.46 -16.79 13.99
CA THR A 326 11.90 -16.30 12.72
C THR A 326 10.83 -17.25 12.19
N GLY A 327 9.84 -16.72 11.46
CA GLY A 327 8.76 -17.51 10.86
C GLY A 327 7.49 -17.54 11.70
N GLY A 328 6.61 -18.52 11.45
CA GLY A 328 5.32 -18.69 12.14
C GLY A 328 5.28 -19.88 13.13
N SER A 329 6.41 -20.57 13.32
CA SER A 329 6.50 -21.72 14.24
C SER A 329 7.92 -21.96 14.72
N HIS A 330 8.08 -22.45 15.96
CA HIS A 330 9.37 -22.83 16.52
C HIS A 330 9.24 -24.00 17.49
N VAL A 331 10.23 -24.88 17.48
CA VAL A 331 10.29 -26.07 18.34
C VAL A 331 11.12 -25.76 19.59
N MET A 332 10.48 -25.74 20.76
CA MET A 332 11.15 -25.55 22.04
C MET A 332 11.39 -26.87 22.78
N LEU A 333 12.54 -26.97 23.43
CA LEU A 333 12.90 -28.06 24.34
C LEU A 333 12.67 -27.61 25.79
N LEU A 334 11.74 -28.27 26.47
CA LEU A 334 11.35 -27.92 27.83
C LEU A 334 11.73 -29.02 28.83
N PRO A 335 12.44 -28.68 29.92
CA PRO A 335 12.87 -29.66 30.91
C PRO A 335 11.68 -30.24 31.69
N GLY A 336 11.75 -31.51 32.07
CA GLY A 336 10.71 -32.15 32.88
C GLY A 336 9.43 -32.48 32.12
N VAL A 337 8.77 -33.54 32.58
CA VAL A 337 7.46 -34.00 32.13
C VAL A 337 6.41 -33.66 33.18
N ASP A 338 5.15 -33.56 32.75
CA ASP A 338 4.02 -33.22 33.61
C ASP A 338 4.16 -31.86 34.36
N ALA A 339 4.93 -30.93 33.79
CA ALA A 339 5.11 -29.59 34.33
C ALA A 339 4.18 -28.58 33.63
N GLN A 340 3.69 -27.61 34.41
CA GLN A 340 2.94 -26.47 33.90
C GLN A 340 3.90 -25.35 33.50
N TYR A 341 3.73 -24.86 32.28
CA TYR A 341 4.48 -23.76 31.71
C TYR A 341 3.57 -22.58 31.41
N ARG A 342 4.10 -21.38 31.66
CA ARG A 342 3.60 -20.12 31.11
C ARG A 342 4.50 -19.76 29.95
N LEU A 343 3.93 -19.43 28.80
CA LEU A 343 4.64 -19.09 27.58
C LEU A 343 4.19 -17.71 27.12
N THR A 344 5.16 -16.86 26.77
CA THR A 344 4.91 -15.61 26.06
C THR A 344 5.79 -15.55 24.83
N VAL A 345 5.30 -14.86 23.81
CA VAL A 345 6.08 -14.42 22.66
C VAL A 345 6.23 -12.90 22.77
N SER A 346 7.27 -12.32 22.22
CA SER A 346 7.45 -10.87 22.16
C SER A 346 8.23 -10.53 20.91
N THR A 347 7.93 -9.39 20.29
CA THR A 347 8.68 -8.89 19.14
C THR A 347 9.98 -8.29 19.63
N VAL A 348 11.11 -8.73 19.06
CA VAL A 348 12.41 -8.11 19.29
C VAL A 348 12.61 -7.11 18.17
N GLY A 349 12.63 -5.81 18.50
CA GLY A 349 12.96 -4.76 17.54
C GLY A 349 14.27 -5.08 16.83
N LYS A 350 14.37 -4.79 15.52
CA LYS A 350 15.61 -5.00 14.76
C LYS A 350 16.75 -4.29 15.48
N ARG A 351 17.73 -5.06 15.99
CA ARG A 351 18.98 -4.49 16.49
C ARG A 351 19.58 -3.64 15.38
N LYS A 352 19.84 -2.37 15.65
CA LYS A 352 20.57 -1.51 14.72
C LYS A 352 21.95 -2.16 14.51
N GLU A 353 22.28 -2.48 13.25
CA GLU A 353 23.61 -2.97 12.89
C GLU A 353 24.65 -1.94 13.36
N GLY A 354 25.33 -2.22 14.47
CA GLY A 354 26.30 -1.31 15.08
C GLY A 354 26.37 -1.34 16.61
N GLU A 355 25.35 -1.85 17.31
CA GLU A 355 25.43 -2.03 18.77
C GLU A 355 26.19 -3.31 19.12
N THR A 356 27.46 -3.16 19.50
CA THR A 356 28.30 -4.22 20.06
C THR A 356 27.67 -4.81 21.32
N LYS A 357 27.63 -6.15 21.41
CA LYS A 357 27.09 -6.94 22.53
C LYS A 357 27.59 -6.38 23.88
N ALA A 358 26.69 -5.72 24.62
CA ALA A 358 26.94 -5.39 26.01
C ALA A 358 27.15 -6.70 26.78
N VAL A 359 28.21 -6.71 27.59
CA VAL A 359 28.65 -7.85 28.39
C VAL A 359 27.54 -8.27 29.35
N GLU A 360 27.36 -9.58 29.43
CA GLU A 360 26.38 -10.33 30.20
C GLU A 360 26.43 -9.97 31.70
N GLY A 361 25.58 -9.03 32.14
CA GLY A 361 25.64 -8.59 33.53
C GLY A 361 24.74 -7.43 33.96
N ASP A 362 23.55 -7.27 33.39
CA ASP A 362 22.33 -6.82 34.09
C ASP A 362 21.21 -6.62 33.07
N LEU A 363 20.08 -7.29 33.29
CA LEU A 363 18.88 -7.18 32.46
C LEU A 363 18.15 -5.87 32.78
N THR A 364 18.67 -4.76 32.26
CA THR A 364 17.83 -3.57 32.05
C THR A 364 16.81 -3.91 30.98
N LEU A 365 15.52 -3.84 31.34
CA LEU A 365 14.38 -3.92 30.43
C LEU A 365 14.67 -3.04 29.20
N LEU A 366 14.84 -3.68 28.03
CA LEU A 366 14.80 -2.97 26.76
C LEU A 366 13.45 -2.26 26.70
N GLN A 367 13.48 -0.93 26.62
CA GLN A 367 12.34 -0.03 26.87
C GLN A 367 11.15 -0.19 25.89
N ASP A 368 11.25 -1.10 24.92
CA ASP A 368 10.30 -1.28 23.82
C ASP A 368 9.82 -2.75 23.66
N GLU A 369 9.87 -3.59 24.71
CA GLU A 369 9.25 -4.92 24.64
C GLU A 369 7.72 -4.82 24.75
N VAL A 370 7.03 -4.92 23.61
CA VAL A 370 5.58 -5.14 23.59
C VAL A 370 5.33 -6.61 23.94
N VAL A 371 4.98 -6.85 25.21
CA VAL A 371 4.65 -8.18 25.71
C VAL A 371 3.36 -8.65 25.02
N SER A 372 3.43 -9.76 24.30
CA SER A 372 2.27 -10.38 23.65
C SER A 372 1.67 -11.52 24.47
N ASP A 373 0.61 -12.12 23.90
CA ASP A 373 -0.25 -13.18 24.41
C ASP A 373 0.43 -14.17 25.36
N GLU A 374 -0.19 -14.41 26.52
CA GLU A 374 0.28 -15.34 27.54
C GLU A 374 -0.55 -16.64 27.46
N LYS A 375 0.11 -17.77 27.14
CA LYS A 375 -0.54 -19.09 27.20
C LYS A 375 0.04 -19.96 28.30
N VAL A 376 -0.86 -20.64 29.01
CA VAL A 376 -0.51 -21.63 30.02
C VAL A 376 -0.83 -23.02 29.49
N PHE A 377 0.14 -23.93 29.54
CA PHE A 377 -0.06 -25.33 29.12
C PHE A 377 0.70 -26.30 30.03
N ARG A 378 0.39 -27.59 29.92
CA ARG A 378 1.02 -28.66 30.69
C ARG A 378 1.65 -29.67 29.73
N THR A 379 2.92 -30.02 29.95
CA THR A 379 3.59 -31.06 29.16
C THR A 379 2.97 -32.42 29.47
N LEU A 380 2.70 -33.23 28.45
CA LEU A 380 2.16 -34.59 28.66
C LEU A 380 3.21 -35.52 29.32
N PRO A 381 2.76 -36.51 30.10
CA PRO A 381 3.65 -37.58 30.57
C PRO A 381 4.18 -38.40 29.39
N TYR A 382 5.33 -39.05 29.57
CA TYR A 382 5.89 -39.95 28.56
C TYR A 382 4.86 -41.03 28.20
N VAL A 383 4.42 -41.04 26.95
CA VAL A 383 3.66 -42.17 26.42
C VAL A 383 4.69 -43.25 26.09
N ASN A 384 4.58 -44.40 26.75
CA ASN A 384 5.35 -45.60 26.40
C ASN A 384 4.85 -46.08 25.03
N CYS A 385 5.40 -45.51 23.95
CA CYS A 385 5.24 -46.04 22.60
C CYS A 385 6.00 -47.36 22.53
N LYS A 386 5.32 -48.47 22.84
CA LYS A 386 5.80 -49.81 22.51
C LYS A 386 5.59 -50.10 21.04
#